data_AF-A0A7C7WNL1-F1
#
_entry.id   AF-A0A7C7WNL1-F1
#
_cell.length_a   1.000
_cell.length_b   1.000
_cell.length_c   1.000
_cell.angle_alpha   90.00
_cell.angle_beta   90.00
_cell.angle_gamma   90.00
#
_symmetry.space_group_name_H-M   'P 1'
#
loop_
_entity.id
_entity.type
_entity.pdbx_description
1 polymer ?
#
loop_
_entity_poly.entity_id
_entity_poly.type
_entity_poly.pdbx_seq_one_letter_code
_entity_poly.pdbx_strand_id
1 'polypeptide(L)'
;TLDLGVDVTTADDRGDTALHYAVRQGYGSVIELLAAAGADLNATNERGQTPLSLADRAQPFRGGYVQPTGPPVAELLKRLGATDPDSTTSR
;
A
#
# COMPACT_ATOMS: atom_id res chain seq x y z
N THR A 1 -9.10 19.32 0.09
CA THR A 1 -8.62 18.36 1.11
C THR A 1 -9.83 17.74 1.74
N LEU A 2 -10.03 16.42 1.56
CA LEU A 2 -11.03 15.70 2.34
C LEU A 2 -10.49 15.64 3.78
N ASP A 3 -11.01 16.49 4.66
CA ASP A 3 -10.69 16.44 6.08
C ASP A 3 -11.61 15.42 6.74
N LEU A 4 -11.24 14.14 6.62
CA LEU A 4 -12.01 13.03 7.18
C LEU A 4 -11.78 12.85 8.69
N GLY A 5 -10.95 13.69 9.32
CA GLY A 5 -10.52 13.50 10.71
C GLY A 5 -9.75 12.19 10.94
N VAL A 6 -9.30 11.53 9.86
CA VAL A 6 -8.53 10.29 9.90
C VAL A 6 -7.05 10.66 9.99
N ASP A 7 -6.43 10.34 11.11
CA ASP A 7 -4.97 10.40 11.22
C ASP A 7 -4.36 9.22 10.43
N VAL A 8 -3.91 9.52 9.22
CA VAL A 8 -3.25 8.57 8.31
C VAL A 8 -1.76 8.39 8.62
N THR A 9 -1.21 9.14 9.57
CA THR A 9 0.20 9.09 9.97
C THR A 9 0.46 8.14 11.13
N THR A 10 -0.60 7.72 11.84
CA THR A 10 -0.47 6.75 12.93
C THR A 10 0.12 5.43 12.41
N ALA A 11 1.18 4.98 13.07
CA ALA A 11 1.79 3.67 12.89
C ALA A 11 1.68 2.85 14.18
N ASP A 12 1.67 1.53 14.04
CA ASP A 12 1.74 0.62 15.18
C ASP A 12 3.18 0.45 15.70
N ASP A 13 3.35 -0.42 16.71
CA ASP A 13 4.66 -0.76 17.31
C ASP A 13 5.66 -1.41 16.34
N ARG A 14 5.28 -1.67 15.09
CA ARG A 14 6.14 -2.19 14.02
C ARG A 14 6.39 -1.17 12.92
N GLY A 15 5.89 0.05 13.08
CA GLY A 15 5.92 1.08 12.05
C GLY A 15 4.92 0.83 10.91
N ASP A 16 4.02 -0.15 11.01
CA ASP A 16 3.00 -0.39 9.98
C ASP A 16 1.89 0.66 10.13
N THR A 17 1.71 1.48 9.09
CA THR A 17 0.57 2.42 8.97
C THR A 17 -0.68 1.71 8.44
N ALA A 18 -1.83 2.38 8.51
CA ALA A 18 -3.08 1.89 7.89
C ALA A 18 -2.90 1.47 6.41
N LEU A 19 -2.01 2.15 5.68
CA LEU A 19 -1.71 1.83 4.29
C LEU A 19 -0.95 0.51 4.13
N HIS A 20 0.00 0.20 5.04
CA HIS A 20 0.70 -1.09 5.05
C HIS A 20 -0.30 -2.25 5.20
N TYR A 21 -1.29 -2.09 6.08
CA TYR A 21 -2.36 -3.06 6.28
C TYR A 21 -3.26 -3.19 5.05
N ALA A 22 -3.73 -2.06 4.48
CA ALA A 22 -4.61 -2.07 3.31
C ALA A 22 -3.96 -2.77 2.11
N VAL A 23 -2.66 -2.54 1.88
CA VAL A 23 -1.92 -3.16 0.78
C VAL A 23 -1.69 -4.65 1.02
N ARG A 24 -1.27 -5.03 2.23
CA ARG A 24 -1.07 -6.43 2.62
C ARG A 24 -2.34 -7.28 2.45
N GLN A 25 -3.52 -6.67 2.59
CA GLN A 25 -4.82 -7.34 2.41
C GLN A 25 -5.42 -7.17 1.01
N GLY A 26 -4.83 -6.35 0.13
CA GLY A 26 -5.35 -6.13 -1.22
C GLY A 26 -6.56 -5.18 -1.29
N TYR A 27 -6.79 -4.34 -0.27
CA TYR A 27 -7.98 -3.48 -0.19
C TYR A 27 -7.83 -2.18 -0.99
N GLY A 28 -7.98 -2.28 -2.32
CA GLY A 28 -7.86 -1.16 -3.26
C GLY A 28 -8.66 0.10 -2.88
N SER A 29 -9.93 -0.04 -2.51
CA SER A 29 -10.77 1.12 -2.12
C SER A 29 -10.27 1.81 -0.85
N VAL A 30 -9.68 1.07 0.09
CA VAL A 30 -9.09 1.64 1.30
C VAL A 30 -7.80 2.38 0.96
N ILE A 31 -7.01 1.85 0.03
CA ILE A 31 -5.80 2.53 -0.46
C ILE A 31 -6.14 3.87 -1.10
N GLU A 32 -7.16 3.93 -1.96
CA GLU A 32 -7.62 5.18 -2.59
C GLU A 32 -8.11 6.20 -1.55
N LEU A 33 -8.84 5.74 -0.52
CA LEU A 33 -9.32 6.59 0.56
C LEU A 33 -8.15 7.18 1.37
N LEU A 34 -7.18 6.34 1.74
CA LEU A 34 -6.00 6.77 2.49
C LEU A 34 -5.15 7.76 1.65
N ALA A 35 -4.99 7.51 0.36
CA ALA A 35 -4.30 8.43 -0.54
C ALA A 35 -5.03 9.79 -0.64
N ALA A 36 -6.36 9.79 -0.76
CA ALA A 36 -7.16 11.00 -0.78
C ALA A 36 -7.12 11.79 0.55
N ALA A 37 -6.89 11.09 1.66
CA ALA A 37 -6.67 11.66 2.98
C ALA A 37 -5.22 12.16 3.21
N GLY A 38 -4.33 11.99 2.23
CA GLY A 38 -2.94 12.46 2.31
C GLY A 38 -1.99 11.50 3.02
N ALA A 39 -2.30 10.19 3.06
CA ALA A 39 -1.39 9.19 3.58
C ALA A 39 -0.06 9.19 2.79
N ASP A 40 1.05 9.02 3.50
CA ASP A 40 2.35 8.83 2.86
C ASP A 40 2.39 7.45 2.18
N LEU A 41 2.39 7.46 0.85
CA LEU A 41 2.40 6.26 0.02
C LEU A 41 3.75 5.52 0.04
N ASN A 42 4.79 6.19 0.52
CA ASN A 42 6.16 5.68 0.58
C ASN A 42 6.66 5.49 2.01
N ALA A 43 5.77 5.58 3.01
CA ALA A 43 6.09 5.35 4.40
C ALA A 43 6.78 4.00 4.57
N THR A 44 7.83 3.93 5.39
CA THR A 44 8.53 2.69 5.70
C THR A 44 8.19 2.22 7.11
N ASN A 45 7.93 0.93 7.25
CA ASN A 45 7.84 0.31 8.57
C ASN A 45 9.25 0.07 9.16
N GLU A 46 9.33 -0.47 10.39
CA GLU A 46 10.61 -0.73 11.06
C GLU A 46 11.51 -1.74 10.32
N ARG A 47 10.94 -2.51 9.38
CA ARG A 47 11.68 -3.44 8.51
C ARG A 47 12.16 -2.77 7.22
N GLY A 48 11.97 -1.47 7.06
CA GLY A 48 12.28 -0.72 5.84
C GLY A 48 11.35 -1.02 4.68
N GLN A 49 10.19 -1.66 4.93
CA GLN A 49 9.27 -2.04 3.87
C GLN A 49 8.33 -0.89 3.57
N THR A 50 8.24 -0.50 2.30
CA THR A 50 7.19 0.40 1.79
C THR A 50 5.89 -0.38 1.51
N PRO A 51 4.74 0.30 1.40
CA PRO A 51 3.52 -0.27 0.87
C PRO A 51 3.74 -0.98 -0.47
N LEU A 52 4.54 -0.40 -1.38
CA LEU A 52 4.83 -1.00 -2.68
C LEU A 52 5.63 -2.32 -2.55
N SER A 53 6.64 -2.36 -1.69
CA SER A 53 7.40 -3.58 -1.40
C SER A 53 6.56 -4.69 -0.74
N LEU A 54 5.50 -4.31 0.00
CA LEU A 54 4.53 -5.25 0.56
C LEU A 54 3.57 -5.80 -0.49
N ALA A 55 3.23 -5.00 -1.50
CA ALA A 55 2.34 -5.40 -2.59
C ALA A 55 2.91 -6.60 -3.39
N ASP A 56 4.22 -6.65 -3.60
CA ASP A 56 4.89 -7.75 -4.31
C ASP A 56 4.97 -9.04 -3.46
N ARG A 57 4.88 -8.92 -2.13
CA ARG A 57 4.91 -10.04 -1.17
C ARG A 57 3.52 -10.54 -0.79
N ALA A 58 2.49 -9.73 -1.01
CA ALA A 58 1.10 -10.11 -0.85
C ALA A 58 0.74 -11.14 -1.94
N GLN A 59 1.05 -12.40 -1.66
CA GLN A 59 0.77 -13.53 -2.55
C GLN A 59 -0.75 -13.56 -2.86
N PRO A 60 -1.16 -13.73 -4.12
CA PRO A 60 -2.55 -14.06 -4.43
C PRO A 60 -2.86 -15.39 -3.76
N PHE A 61 -3.92 -15.39 -2.95
CA PHE A 61 -4.44 -16.57 -2.27
C PHE A 61 -4.56 -17.73 -3.28
N ARG A 62 -3.63 -18.70 -3.23
CA ARG A 62 -3.67 -19.94 -4.03
C ARG A 62 -4.76 -20.84 -3.46
N GLY A 63 -6.01 -20.57 -3.85
CA GLY A 63 -7.17 -21.33 -3.46
C GLY A 63 -8.25 -21.28 -4.55
N GLY A 64 -7.90 -21.57 -5.80
CA GLY A 64 -8.84 -21.81 -6.90
C GLY A 64 -9.67 -20.62 -7.41
N TYR A 65 -9.77 -19.53 -6.65
CA TYR A 65 -10.42 -18.30 -7.07
C TYR A 65 -9.36 -17.28 -7.49
N VAL A 66 -9.09 -17.23 -8.80
CA VAL A 66 -8.57 -16.01 -9.41
C VAL A 66 -9.64 -14.96 -9.17
N GLN A 67 -9.32 -13.88 -8.47
CA GLN A 67 -10.18 -12.71 -8.43
C GLN A 67 -9.81 -11.86 -9.66
N PRO A 68 -10.53 -11.92 -10.79
CA PRO A 68 -10.46 -10.85 -11.77
C PRO A 68 -11.17 -9.66 -11.12
N THR A 69 -10.56 -8.47 -11.04
CA THR A 69 -11.24 -7.14 -10.97
C THR A 69 -10.40 -6.01 -10.31
N GLY A 70 -9.09 -5.96 -10.53
CA GLY A 70 -8.35 -4.73 -10.24
C GLY A 70 -6.93 -4.74 -10.80
N PRO A 71 -6.35 -3.57 -11.12
CA PRO A 71 -4.89 -3.50 -11.27
C PRO A 71 -4.26 -4.08 -10.00
N PRO A 72 -3.14 -4.82 -10.09
CA PRO A 72 -2.41 -5.27 -8.92
C PRO A 72 -2.30 -4.11 -7.92
N VAL A 73 -2.47 -4.34 -6.61
CA VAL A 73 -2.35 -3.23 -5.63
C VAL A 73 -1.06 -2.44 -5.79
N ALA A 74 0.01 -3.08 -6.28
CA ALA A 74 1.24 -2.43 -6.72
C ALA A 74 1.03 -1.40 -7.84
N GLU A 75 0.25 -1.73 -8.87
CA GLU A 75 -0.09 -0.83 -9.98
C GLU A 75 -1.02 0.30 -9.54
N LEU A 76 -1.96 0.02 -8.62
CA LEU A 76 -2.79 1.07 -8.02
C LEU A 76 -1.93 2.08 -7.25
N LEU A 77 -0.99 1.61 -6.42
CA LEU A 77 -0.04 2.46 -5.72
C LEU A 77 0.83 3.29 -6.68
N LYS A 78 1.34 2.68 -7.76
CA LYS A 78 2.11 3.39 -8.80
C LYS A 78 1.29 4.50 -9.46
N ARG A 79 0.02 4.23 -9.80
CA ARG A 79 -0.90 5.23 -10.37
C ARG A 79 -1.19 6.39 -9.42
N LEU A 80 -1.16 6.13 -8.11
CA LEU A 80 -1.32 7.15 -7.06
C LEU A 80 -0.01 7.92 -6.78
N GLY A 81 1.10 7.55 -7.41
CA GLY A 81 2.39 8.22 -7.28
C GLY A 81 3.34 7.60 -6.26
N ALA A 82 3.06 6.39 -5.77
CA ALA A 82 3.99 5.65 -4.92
C ALA A 82 5.24 5.22 -5.72
N THR A 83 6.40 5.36 -5.10
CA THR A 83 7.71 5.02 -5.68
C THR A 83 8.52 4.25 -4.64
N ASP A 84 9.11 3.12 -5.01
CA ASP A 84 10.01 2.41 -4.11
C ASP A 84 11.41 3.06 -4.15
N PRO A 85 11.88 3.69 -3.06
CA PRO A 85 13.23 4.27 -3.01
C PRO A 85 14.32 3.20 -3.19
N ASP A 86 14.03 1.94 -2.84
CA ASP A 86 14.93 0.78 -2.97
C ASP A 86 14.71 -0.05 -4.24
N SER A 87 13.76 0.33 -5.11
CA SER A 87 13.71 -0.20 -6.46
C SER A 87 14.83 0.45 -7.28
N THR A 88 16.08 0.06 -6.98
CA THR A 88 17.14 0.18 -7.95
C THR A 88 16.60 -0.40 -9.24
N THR A 89 16.45 0.48 -10.23
CA THR A 89 16.33 0.14 -11.63
C THR A 89 17.48 -0.81 -11.94
N SER A 90 17.26 -2.11 -11.79
CA SER A 90 18.14 -3.10 -12.35
C SER A 90 17.64 -3.33 -13.76
N ARG A 91 18.25 -2.54 -14.62
CA ARG A 91 18.23 -2.55 -16.08
C ARG A 91 18.22 -3.95 -16.70
#